data_AF-A0A9W6TEC1-F1
#
_entry.id   AF-A0A9W6TEC1-F1
#
_cell.length_a   1.000
_cell.length_b   1.000
_cell.length_c   1.000
_cell.angle_alpha   90.00
_cell.angle_beta   90.00
_cell.angle_gamma   90.00
#
_symmetry.space_group_name_H-M   'P 1'
#
loop_
_entity.id
_entity.type
_entity.pdbx_description
1 polymer ?
#
loop_
_entity_poly.entity_id
_entity_poly.type
_entity_poly.pdbx_seq_one_letter_code
_entity_poly.pdbx_strand_id
1 'polypeptide(L)'
;MVRTESCWCQLGHSPVFLAVGAIDGSLSEVMFGLETPDFAAMQVRSEVLANRPLEGSVLAQLAGPTEADPFQFMGVTWMLEERSWPLNVVVRARDFVVVSATGVITHTSGERLGYEFIQSIDLPQCPPLPNPIVRGKLMNGTLYRQQDEGSVDVYNQMSGKTQHHVLDKLPVDLSLGY
;
A
#
# COMPACT_ATOMS: atom_id res chain seq x y z
N MET A 1 25.93 2.60 -15.16
CA MET A 1 25.24 3.90 -15.22
C MET A 1 23.77 3.65 -14.93
N VAL A 2 23.36 3.76 -13.66
CA VAL A 2 21.97 3.52 -13.25
C VAL A 2 21.20 4.81 -13.52
N ARG A 3 20.38 4.83 -14.56
CA ARG A 3 19.40 5.91 -14.75
C ARG A 3 18.29 5.71 -13.73
N THR A 4 18.34 6.45 -12.62
CA THR A 4 17.17 6.66 -11.78
C THR A 4 16.34 7.78 -12.40
N GLU A 5 15.49 7.46 -13.37
CA GLU A 5 14.36 8.34 -13.65
C GLU A 5 13.45 8.28 -12.43
N SER A 6 13.25 9.42 -11.77
CA SER A 6 12.42 9.50 -10.58
C SER A 6 10.99 9.04 -10.90
N CYS A 7 10.50 8.01 -10.20
CA CYS A 7 9.13 7.50 -10.33
C CYS A 7 8.07 8.63 -10.22
N TRP A 8 8.42 9.69 -9.50
CA TRP A 8 7.69 10.96 -9.40
C TRP A 8 7.30 11.57 -10.75
N CYS A 9 8.17 11.55 -11.76
CA CYS A 9 7.86 12.12 -13.09
C CYS A 9 6.85 11.28 -13.88
N GLN A 10 6.78 9.97 -13.63
CA GLN A 10 5.89 9.08 -14.38
C GLN A 10 4.46 9.08 -13.84
N LEU A 11 4.23 9.49 -12.58
CA LEU A 11 2.89 9.60 -11.97
C LEU A 11 2.22 10.96 -12.18
N GLY A 12 2.90 11.96 -12.77
CA GLY A 12 2.39 13.34 -12.91
C GLY A 12 1.09 13.54 -13.71
N HIS A 13 0.54 12.48 -14.32
CA HIS A 13 -0.75 12.50 -15.03
C HIS A 13 -1.77 11.49 -14.47
N SER A 14 -1.46 10.81 -13.36
CA SER A 14 -2.37 9.86 -12.72
C SER A 14 -3.34 10.57 -11.77
N PRO A 15 -4.59 10.11 -11.65
CA PRO A 15 -5.49 10.62 -10.62
C PRO A 15 -4.87 10.36 -9.25
N VAL A 16 -4.93 11.39 -8.40
CA VAL A 16 -4.54 11.32 -6.99
C VAL A 16 -5.82 11.31 -6.17
N PHE A 17 -5.95 10.32 -5.30
CA PHE A 17 -7.01 10.25 -4.31
C PHE A 17 -6.44 10.59 -2.94
N LEU A 18 -7.18 11.42 -2.21
CA LEU A 18 -6.90 11.77 -0.83
C LEU A 18 -8.10 11.31 -0.01
N ALA A 19 -7.85 10.44 0.96
CA ALA A 19 -8.82 10.06 1.99
C ALA A 19 -8.35 10.63 3.33
N VAL A 20 -9.26 11.29 4.03
CA VAL A 20 -9.03 11.82 5.38
C VAL A 20 -10.15 11.29 6.27
N GLY A 21 -9.80 10.78 7.43
CA GLY A 21 -10.74 10.21 8.39
C GLY A 21 -10.15 10.14 9.79
N ALA A 22 -10.87 9.49 10.68
CA ALA A 22 -10.44 9.22 12.05
C ALA A 22 -10.84 7.79 12.45
N ILE A 23 -10.03 7.14 13.26
CA ILE A 23 -10.26 5.81 13.83
C ILE A 23 -10.31 5.94 15.34
N ASP A 24 -11.31 5.34 15.98
CA ASP A 24 -11.39 5.27 17.43
C ASP A 24 -10.36 4.27 17.98
N GLY A 25 -9.56 4.71 18.95
CA GLY A 25 -8.52 3.90 19.58
C GLY A 25 -7.18 4.62 19.69
N SER A 26 -6.20 3.88 20.21
CA SER A 26 -4.82 4.33 20.27
C SER A 26 -4.07 4.02 18.97
N LEU A 27 -3.04 4.80 18.69
CA LEU A 27 -2.13 4.58 17.57
C LEU A 27 -1.52 3.17 17.61
N SER A 28 -1.22 2.65 18.80
CA SER A 28 -0.68 1.30 18.93
C SER A 28 -1.70 0.23 18.51
N GLU A 29 -2.99 0.41 18.81
CA GLU A 29 -4.05 -0.51 18.36
C GLU A 29 -4.25 -0.44 16.84
N VAL A 30 -4.24 0.77 16.27
CA VAL A 30 -4.32 0.97 14.82
C VAL A 30 -3.14 0.31 14.11
N MET A 31 -1.91 0.57 14.57
CA MET A 31 -0.70 -0.01 13.97
C MET A 31 -0.63 -1.53 14.12
N PHE A 32 -1.16 -2.08 15.21
CA PHE A 32 -1.28 -3.53 15.40
C PHE A 32 -2.28 -4.15 14.41
N GLY A 33 -3.43 -3.51 14.17
CA GLY A 33 -4.38 -3.97 13.15
C GLY A 33 -3.85 -3.90 11.72
N LEU A 34 -2.85 -3.04 11.48
CA LEU A 34 -2.20 -2.86 10.19
C LEU A 34 -0.93 -3.73 10.04
N GLU A 35 -0.48 -4.41 11.08
CA GLU A 35 0.77 -5.15 11.01
C GLU A 35 0.69 -6.28 9.97
N THR A 36 1.69 -6.35 9.09
CA THR A 36 1.82 -7.40 8.07
C THR A 36 3.25 -7.94 8.08
N PRO A 37 3.60 -8.81 9.05
CA PRO A 37 4.98 -9.28 9.23
C PRO A 37 5.46 -10.15 8.07
N ASP A 38 4.54 -10.75 7.32
CA ASP A 38 4.83 -11.53 6.12
C ASP A 38 3.74 -11.33 5.04
N PHE A 39 3.95 -11.98 3.89
CA PHE A 39 3.00 -11.90 2.78
C PHE A 39 1.64 -12.52 3.10
N ALA A 40 1.59 -13.58 3.91
CA ALA A 40 0.34 -14.25 4.24
C ALA A 40 -0.57 -13.33 5.07
N ALA A 41 0.01 -12.61 6.03
CA ALA A 41 -0.71 -11.57 6.78
C ALA A 41 -1.22 -10.46 5.85
N MET A 42 -0.41 -10.02 4.88
CA MET A 42 -0.82 -9.01 3.90
C MET A 42 -1.96 -9.49 2.98
N GLN A 43 -1.92 -10.76 2.55
CA GLN A 43 -2.97 -11.40 1.77
C GLN A 43 -4.30 -11.41 2.54
N VAL A 44 -4.27 -11.89 3.78
CA VAL A 44 -5.46 -11.92 4.67
C VAL A 44 -6.01 -10.52 4.86
N ARG A 45 -5.15 -9.54 5.16
CA ARG A 45 -5.57 -8.13 5.35
C ARG A 45 -6.26 -7.57 4.11
N SER A 46 -5.71 -7.82 2.92
CA SER A 46 -6.29 -7.34 1.66
C SER A 46 -7.63 -8.01 1.33
N GLU A 47 -7.75 -9.30 1.58
CA GLU A 47 -8.99 -10.03 1.35
C GLU A 47 -10.09 -9.59 2.33
N VAL A 48 -9.77 -9.49 3.62
CA VAL A 48 -10.74 -9.13 4.67
C VAL A 48 -11.18 -7.66 4.56
N LEU A 49 -10.25 -6.72 4.36
CA LEU A 49 -10.56 -5.29 4.40
C LEU A 49 -11.01 -4.73 3.06
N ALA A 50 -10.57 -5.31 1.94
CA ALA A 50 -10.80 -4.74 0.62
C ALA A 50 -11.44 -5.72 -0.38
N ASN A 51 -11.72 -6.96 0.02
CA ASN A 51 -12.20 -8.03 -0.88
C ASN A 51 -11.31 -8.16 -2.14
N ARG A 52 -9.99 -8.02 -1.92
CA ARG A 52 -8.97 -8.06 -2.97
C ARG A 52 -8.04 -9.23 -2.72
N PRO A 53 -8.26 -10.37 -3.39
CA PRO A 53 -7.34 -11.50 -3.29
C PRO A 53 -5.98 -11.09 -3.88
N LEU A 54 -4.93 -11.36 -3.11
CA LEU A 54 -3.54 -11.13 -3.51
C LEU A 54 -2.77 -12.44 -3.50
N GLU A 55 -1.96 -12.67 -4.53
CA GLU A 55 -0.88 -13.66 -4.48
C GLU A 55 0.47 -12.95 -4.51
N GLY A 56 1.53 -13.57 -4.00
CA GLY A 56 2.83 -12.91 -4.01
C GLY A 56 3.81 -13.39 -2.96
N SER A 57 4.87 -12.60 -2.81
CA SER A 57 5.97 -12.91 -1.90
C SER A 57 6.79 -11.66 -1.56
N VAL A 58 7.29 -11.59 -0.32
CA VAL A 58 8.33 -10.65 0.08
C VAL A 58 9.64 -11.12 -0.56
N LEU A 59 10.13 -10.36 -1.55
CA LEU A 59 11.36 -10.66 -2.29
C LEU A 59 12.62 -10.36 -1.47
N ALA A 60 12.55 -9.31 -0.63
CA ALA A 60 13.64 -8.93 0.26
C ALA A 60 13.09 -8.16 1.45
N GLN A 61 13.48 -8.55 2.67
CA GLN A 61 13.27 -7.76 3.86
C GLN A 61 14.52 -6.92 4.14
N LEU A 62 14.36 -5.60 4.17
CA LEU A 62 15.43 -4.63 4.40
C LEU A 62 15.48 -4.17 5.86
N ALA A 63 14.31 -4.07 6.51
CA ALA A 63 14.16 -3.89 7.94
C ALA A 63 12.92 -4.66 8.41
N GLY A 64 12.94 -5.13 9.66
CA GLY A 64 11.83 -5.85 10.27
C GLY A 64 11.60 -5.39 11.71
N PRO A 65 10.60 -5.97 12.38
CA PRO A 65 10.20 -5.54 13.71
C PRO A 65 11.32 -5.81 14.72
N THR A 66 11.44 -4.93 15.70
CA THR A 66 12.38 -5.06 16.82
C THR A 66 11.66 -4.86 18.14
N GLU A 67 12.30 -5.15 19.27
CA GLU A 67 11.72 -4.87 20.60
C GLU A 67 11.43 -3.37 20.81
N ALA A 68 12.26 -2.49 20.24
CA ALA A 68 12.08 -1.05 20.33
C ALA A 68 11.04 -0.53 19.33
N ASP A 69 11.01 -1.12 18.13
CA ASP A 69 10.16 -0.72 17.01
C ASP A 69 9.34 -1.92 16.51
N PRO A 70 8.28 -2.32 17.22
CA PRO A 70 7.54 -3.54 16.92
C PRO A 70 6.73 -3.46 15.61
N PHE A 71 6.38 -2.25 15.16
CA PHE A 71 5.63 -2.04 13.91
C PHE A 71 6.53 -1.77 12.71
N GLN A 72 7.85 -1.87 12.86
CA GLN A 72 8.78 -1.56 11.79
C GLN A 72 8.78 -2.68 10.74
N PHE A 73 8.59 -2.31 9.49
CA PHE A 73 8.91 -3.17 8.36
C PHE A 73 9.39 -2.31 7.20
N MET A 74 10.35 -2.83 6.44
CA MET A 74 10.72 -2.28 5.14
C MET A 74 11.15 -3.42 4.23
N GLY A 75 10.61 -3.49 3.02
CA GLY A 75 10.91 -4.59 2.12
C GLY A 75 10.55 -4.32 0.67
N VAL A 76 10.96 -5.25 -0.18
CA VAL A 76 10.54 -5.34 -1.57
C VAL A 76 9.59 -6.51 -1.69
N THR A 77 8.40 -6.26 -2.23
CA THR A 77 7.34 -7.26 -2.34
C THR A 77 6.85 -7.33 -3.79
N TRP A 78 6.70 -8.54 -4.30
CA TRP A 78 5.97 -8.80 -5.53
C TRP A 78 4.56 -9.26 -5.19
N MET A 79 3.56 -8.69 -5.87
CA MET A 79 2.15 -8.95 -5.61
C MET A 79 1.41 -9.07 -6.93
N LEU A 80 0.50 -10.03 -7.04
CA LEU A 80 -0.47 -10.20 -8.11
C LEU A 80 -1.85 -9.90 -7.54
N GLU A 81 -2.46 -8.81 -8.01
CA GLU A 81 -3.85 -8.46 -7.72
C GLU A 81 -4.74 -9.08 -8.80
N GLU A 82 -5.54 -10.06 -8.39
CA GLU A 82 -6.66 -10.55 -9.18
C GLU A 82 -7.94 -9.82 -8.79
N ARG A 83 -8.92 -9.80 -9.70
CA ARG A 83 -10.23 -9.19 -9.44
C ARG A 83 -11.23 -10.30 -9.20
N SER A 84 -12.07 -10.14 -8.19
CA SER A 84 -13.19 -11.05 -7.97
C SER A 84 -14.24 -10.92 -9.08
N TRP A 85 -15.00 -11.98 -9.32
CA TRP A 85 -16.16 -11.93 -10.23
C TRP A 85 -17.16 -10.85 -9.76
N PRO A 86 -17.72 -10.02 -10.67
CA PRO A 86 -17.62 -10.09 -12.14
C PRO A 86 -16.52 -9.22 -12.77
N LEU A 87 -15.69 -8.53 -11.98
CA LEU A 87 -14.72 -7.56 -12.49
C LEU A 87 -13.57 -8.20 -13.28
N ASN A 88 -13.20 -9.46 -12.99
CA ASN A 88 -12.20 -10.20 -13.76
C ASN A 88 -12.53 -10.39 -15.25
N VAL A 89 -13.80 -10.27 -15.66
CA VAL A 89 -14.20 -10.40 -17.06
C VAL A 89 -13.71 -9.22 -17.91
N VAL A 90 -13.60 -8.04 -17.30
CA VAL A 90 -13.30 -6.77 -18.00
C VAL A 90 -11.94 -6.21 -17.60
N VAL A 91 -11.46 -6.53 -16.39
CA VAL A 91 -10.23 -6.01 -15.81
C VAL A 91 -9.16 -7.09 -15.79
N ARG A 92 -8.04 -6.85 -16.48
CA ARG A 92 -6.88 -7.75 -16.46
C ARG A 92 -6.24 -7.77 -15.08
N ALA A 93 -5.75 -8.95 -14.66
CA ALA A 93 -4.92 -9.11 -13.48
C ALA A 93 -3.66 -8.23 -13.58
N ARG A 94 -3.20 -7.71 -12.44
CA ARG A 94 -2.06 -6.81 -12.38
C ARG A 94 -1.01 -7.33 -11.43
N ASP A 95 0.24 -7.38 -11.90
CA ASP A 95 1.37 -7.60 -11.01
C ASP A 95 2.02 -6.26 -10.63
N PHE A 96 2.59 -6.22 -9.43
CA PHE A 96 3.28 -5.08 -8.86
C PHE A 96 4.59 -5.55 -8.25
N VAL A 97 5.63 -4.75 -8.42
CA VAL A 97 6.86 -4.85 -7.63
C VAL A 97 6.94 -3.55 -6.84
N VAL A 98 6.85 -3.63 -5.51
CA VAL A 98 6.78 -2.46 -4.64
C VAL A 98 7.89 -2.48 -3.61
N VAL A 99 8.36 -1.29 -3.23
CA VAL A 99 8.94 -1.08 -1.90
C VAL A 99 7.80 -0.76 -0.97
N SER A 100 7.75 -1.43 0.18
CA SER A 100 6.83 -1.12 1.27
C SER A 100 7.58 -0.77 2.54
N ALA A 101 7.01 0.10 3.35
CA ALA A 101 7.51 0.46 4.65
C ALA A 101 6.37 0.79 5.62
N THR A 102 6.47 0.35 6.87
CA THR A 102 5.57 0.73 7.95
C THR A 102 6.36 0.97 9.23
N GLY A 103 5.81 1.76 10.14
CA GLY A 103 6.42 2.03 11.43
C GLY A 103 5.76 3.18 12.17
N VAL A 104 6.37 3.54 13.29
CA VAL A 104 5.97 4.69 14.10
C VAL A 104 7.18 5.59 14.28
N ILE A 105 7.00 6.88 14.03
CA ILE A 105 7.99 7.91 14.31
C ILE A 105 7.52 8.75 15.50
N THR A 106 8.48 9.19 16.32
CA THR A 106 8.21 10.14 17.41
C THR A 106 8.84 11.47 17.04
N HIS A 107 8.03 12.51 16.91
CA HIS A 107 8.50 13.86 16.63
C HIS A 107 9.20 14.45 17.85
N THR A 108 10.01 15.51 17.67
CA THR A 108 10.72 16.16 18.79
C THR A 108 9.79 16.78 19.83
N SER A 109 8.52 17.02 19.47
CA SER A 109 7.46 17.44 20.40
C SER A 109 6.93 16.31 21.29
N GLY A 110 7.34 15.06 21.06
CA GLY A 110 6.80 13.87 21.73
C GLY A 110 5.57 13.27 21.03
N GLU A 111 5.08 13.90 19.96
CA GLU A 111 3.96 13.39 19.16
C GLU A 111 4.35 12.11 18.41
N ARG A 112 3.50 11.09 18.47
CA ARG A 112 3.71 9.82 17.76
C ARG A 112 2.87 9.80 16.49
N LEU A 113 3.51 9.42 15.38
CA LEU A 113 2.90 9.28 14.07
C LEU A 113 3.19 7.88 13.52
N GLY A 114 2.15 7.12 13.23
CA GLY A 114 2.26 5.91 12.43
C GLY A 114 2.33 6.24 10.95
N TYR A 115 2.98 5.39 10.18
CA TYR A 115 2.98 5.50 8.72
C TYR A 115 2.90 4.13 8.07
N GLU A 116 2.27 4.08 6.91
CA GLU A 116 2.35 2.98 5.96
C GLU A 116 2.61 3.55 4.58
N PHE A 117 3.58 3.00 3.86
CA PHE A 117 3.96 3.45 2.54
C PHE A 117 4.18 2.27 1.61
N ILE A 118 3.65 2.35 0.40
CA ILE A 118 3.95 1.42 -0.69
C ILE A 118 4.16 2.20 -1.98
N GLN A 119 5.18 1.84 -2.74
CA GLN A 119 5.47 2.47 -4.02
C GLN A 119 6.03 1.46 -5.02
N SER A 120 5.50 1.47 -6.23
CA SER A 120 6.04 0.64 -7.30
C SER A 120 7.45 1.06 -7.70
N ILE A 121 8.31 0.06 -7.88
CA ILE A 121 9.68 0.24 -8.34
C ILE A 121 9.91 -0.59 -9.61
N ASP A 122 10.84 -0.13 -10.45
CA ASP A 122 11.31 -0.90 -11.60
C ASP A 122 12.55 -1.69 -11.18
N LEU A 123 12.40 -3.01 -11.03
CA LEU A 123 13.47 -3.91 -10.61
C LEU A 123 13.85 -4.84 -11.78
N PRO A 124 15.06 -4.72 -12.37
CA PRO A 124 15.49 -5.52 -13.52
C PRO A 124 15.43 -7.04 -13.28
N GLN A 125 15.61 -7.47 -12.03
CA GLN A 125 15.53 -8.86 -11.59
C GLN A 125 14.08 -9.41 -11.60
N CYS A 126 13.08 -8.52 -11.68
CA CYS A 126 11.66 -8.85 -11.70
C CYS A 126 10.97 -8.24 -12.93
N PRO A 127 11.26 -8.76 -14.15
CA PRO A 127 10.64 -8.27 -15.37
C PRO A 127 9.12 -8.46 -15.36
N PRO A 128 8.35 -7.69 -16.16
CA PRO A 128 6.91 -7.89 -16.32
C PRO A 128 6.56 -9.32 -16.69
N LEU A 129 5.48 -9.85 -16.11
CA LEU A 129 4.93 -11.14 -16.50
C LEU A 129 4.36 -11.10 -17.93
N PRO A 130 4.29 -12.25 -18.63
CA PRO A 130 3.71 -12.31 -19.96
C PRO A 130 2.20 -11.99 -19.95
N ASN A 131 1.68 -11.60 -21.11
CA ASN A 131 0.25 -11.39 -21.31
C ASN A 131 -0.56 -12.62 -20.87
N PRO A 132 -1.75 -12.43 -20.26
CA PRO A 132 -2.54 -11.19 -20.22
C PRO A 132 -2.26 -10.26 -19.02
N ILE A 133 -1.30 -10.59 -18.14
CA ILE A 133 -1.02 -9.82 -16.92
C ILE A 133 -0.36 -8.48 -17.28
N VAL A 134 -0.76 -7.41 -16.58
CA VAL A 134 -0.24 -6.06 -16.81
C VAL A 134 0.53 -5.55 -15.60
N ARG A 135 1.78 -5.12 -15.79
CA ARG A 135 2.57 -4.47 -14.73
C ARG A 135 1.92 -3.14 -14.31
N GLY A 136 1.40 -3.11 -13.10
CA GLY A 136 0.83 -1.91 -12.50
C GLY A 136 1.88 -0.96 -11.95
N LYS A 137 1.49 0.31 -11.81
CA LYS A 137 2.25 1.31 -11.04
C LYS A 137 1.29 1.99 -10.05
N LEU A 138 1.68 1.99 -8.78
CA LEU A 138 0.96 2.62 -7.68
C LEU A 138 1.93 3.34 -6.73
N MET A 139 1.37 4.27 -5.99
CA MET A 139 1.96 4.86 -4.79
C MET A 139 0.83 5.04 -3.80
N ASN A 140 1.04 4.64 -2.55
CA ASN A 140 0.11 4.87 -1.46
C ASN A 140 0.89 5.21 -0.20
N GLY A 141 0.56 6.31 0.44
CA GLY A 141 1.14 6.74 1.71
C GLY A 141 0.02 7.10 2.68
N THR A 142 0.03 6.46 3.83
CA THR A 142 -0.89 6.73 4.94
C THR A 142 -0.11 7.23 6.14
N LEU A 143 -0.63 8.28 6.77
CA LEU A 143 -0.18 8.76 8.07
C LEU A 143 -1.30 8.58 9.10
N TYR A 144 -0.91 8.15 10.29
CA TYR A 144 -1.78 7.91 11.42
C TYR A 144 -1.31 8.79 12.58
N ARG A 145 -2.13 9.75 13.00
CA ARG A 145 -1.75 10.74 14.01
C ARG A 145 -2.58 10.56 15.27
N GLN A 146 -1.91 10.27 16.39
CA GLN A 146 -2.57 10.18 17.70
C GLN A 146 -3.15 11.54 18.10
N GLN A 147 -4.44 11.56 18.46
CA GLN A 147 -5.07 12.66 19.18
C GLN A 147 -5.23 12.34 20.68
N ASP A 148 -5.43 13.38 21.48
CA ASP A 148 -5.55 13.28 22.94
C ASP A 148 -6.83 12.54 23.41
N GLU A 149 -7.88 12.52 22.58
CA GLU A 149 -9.20 11.95 22.92
C GLU A 149 -9.31 10.44 22.67
N GLY A 150 -8.19 9.74 22.48
CA GLY A 150 -8.22 8.31 22.14
C GLY A 150 -8.75 8.04 20.73
N SER A 151 -8.46 8.96 19.81
CA SER A 151 -8.73 8.83 18.37
C SER A 151 -7.44 9.01 17.58
N VAL A 152 -7.41 8.49 16.36
CA VAL A 152 -6.28 8.57 15.43
C VAL A 152 -6.75 9.15 14.11
N ASP A 153 -6.22 10.33 13.74
CA ASP A 153 -6.47 10.87 12.39
C ASP A 153 -5.75 10.03 11.35
N VAL A 154 -6.40 9.82 10.23
CA VAL A 154 -5.87 9.11 9.07
C VAL A 154 -5.77 10.07 7.90
N TYR A 155 -4.59 10.18 7.32
CA TYR A 155 -4.34 10.89 6.07
C TYR A 155 -3.75 9.92 5.07
N ASN A 156 -4.54 9.53 4.08
CA ASN A 156 -4.12 8.60 3.04
C ASN A 156 -4.08 9.31 1.68
N GLN A 157 -2.92 9.27 1.02
CA GLN A 157 -2.77 9.70 -0.36
C GLN A 157 -2.39 8.50 -1.22
N MET A 158 -3.15 8.28 -2.28
CA MET A 158 -2.85 7.25 -3.27
C MET A 158 -2.87 7.79 -4.69
N SER A 159 -2.02 7.23 -5.54
CA SER A 159 -2.04 7.44 -6.97
C SER A 159 -1.76 6.13 -7.68
N GLY A 160 -2.37 5.93 -8.85
CA GLY A 160 -2.19 4.71 -9.63
C GLY A 160 -2.45 4.95 -11.10
N LYS A 161 -1.78 4.17 -11.95
CA LYS A 161 -2.13 4.09 -13.37
C LYS A 161 -3.09 2.93 -13.60
N THR A 162 -4.37 3.22 -13.67
CA THR A 162 -5.35 2.36 -14.31
C THR A 162 -5.10 2.39 -15.82
N GLN A 163 -4.33 1.45 -16.37
CA GLN A 163 -4.15 1.34 -17.83
C GLN A 163 -5.43 0.93 -18.60
N HIS A 164 -6.63 1.19 -18.06
CA HIS A 164 -7.93 0.90 -18.66
C HIS A 164 -8.83 2.13 -18.60
N HIS A 165 -9.08 2.73 -19.76
CA HIS A 165 -9.85 3.95 -19.99
C HIS A 165 -11.30 3.91 -19.44
N VAL A 166 -11.82 2.70 -19.18
CA VAL A 166 -13.17 2.47 -18.63
C VAL A 166 -13.21 2.63 -17.11
N LEU A 167 -12.09 2.41 -16.41
CA LEU A 167 -12.01 2.50 -14.95
C LEU A 167 -11.67 3.92 -14.45
N ASP A 168 -11.15 4.81 -15.31
CA ASP A 168 -10.87 6.21 -14.96
C ASP A 168 -12.15 6.99 -14.57
N LYS A 169 -13.34 6.39 -14.76
CA LYS A 169 -14.65 6.95 -14.42
C LYS A 169 -15.38 6.24 -13.29
N LEU A 170 -14.86 5.12 -12.78
CA LEU A 170 -15.48 4.44 -11.65
C LEU A 170 -14.87 5.00 -10.37
N PRO A 171 -15.68 5.42 -9.39
CA PRO A 171 -15.13 5.68 -8.06
C PRO A 171 -14.41 4.42 -7.63
N VAL A 172 -13.13 4.54 -7.30
CA VAL A 172 -12.47 3.51 -6.50
C VAL A 172 -13.26 3.51 -5.21
N ASP A 173 -14.15 2.55 -5.05
CA ASP A 173 -14.85 2.33 -3.80
C ASP A 173 -13.77 1.87 -2.81
N LEU A 174 -13.24 2.87 -2.11
CA LEU A 174 -12.35 2.74 -0.97
C LEU A 174 -13.23 2.81 0.26
N SER A 175 -14.23 1.94 0.33
CA SER A 175 -14.80 1.54 1.59
C SER A 175 -13.70 0.80 2.35
N LEU A 176 -12.86 1.58 3.04
CA LEU A 176 -12.20 1.10 4.24
C LEU A 176 -13.34 0.78 5.21
N GLY A 177 -13.70 -0.50 5.23
CA GLY A 177 -14.67 -1.01 6.20
C GLY A 177 -14.04 -0.98 7.58
N TYR A 178 -14.34 0.11 8.29
CA TYR A 178 -14.09 0.39 9.71
C TYR A 178 -12.63 0.59 10.12
#